data_AF-A0A4Q8D251-F1
#
_entry.id   AF-A0A4Q8D251-F1
#
_cell.length_a   1.000
_cell.length_b   1.000
_cell.length_c   1.000
_cell.angle_alpha   90.00
_cell.angle_beta   90.00
_cell.angle_gamma   90.00
#
_symmetry.space_group_name_H-M   'P 1'
#
loop_
_entity.id
_entity.type
_entity.pdbx_description
1 polymer ?
#
loop_
_entity_poly.entity_id
_entity_poly.type
_entity_poly.pdbx_seq_one_letter_code
_entity_poly.pdbx_strand_id
1 'polypeptide(L)'
;MGPGGISPWSLLLILVIVLLLFGTKKLRNVGTDLGGALKGFKSAMSDGEKAAKDAQEGEESREGLEADDDTSSASSSTARREQVKDKDQSGGNT
;
A
#
# COMPACT_ATOMS: atom_id res chain seq x y z
N MET A 1 14.15 32.06 1.22
CA MET A 1 13.11 32.43 0.25
C MET A 1 12.64 31.15 -0.43
N GLY A 2 11.53 30.58 0.04
CA GLY A 2 10.98 29.34 -0.52
C GLY A 2 10.47 29.55 -1.96
N PRO A 3 10.32 28.50 -2.77
CA PRO A 3 9.82 28.62 -4.14
C PRO A 3 8.51 29.41 -4.14
N GLY A 4 8.48 30.44 -4.98
CA GLY A 4 7.66 31.63 -4.84
C GLY A 4 6.15 31.41 -4.73
N GLY A 5 5.52 32.27 -3.92
CA GLY A 5 4.16 32.80 -4.11
C GLY A 5 2.97 31.84 -3.99
N ILE A 6 3.17 30.52 -4.02
CA ILE A 6 2.08 29.56 -3.93
C ILE A 6 1.79 29.32 -2.46
N SER A 7 0.80 30.06 -1.94
CA SER A 7 0.30 29.87 -0.59
C SER A 7 -0.32 28.47 -0.46
N PRO A 8 -0.01 27.70 0.59
CA PRO A 8 -0.66 26.42 0.87
C PRO A 8 -2.20 26.52 0.88
N TRP A 9 -2.73 27.69 1.22
CA TRP A 9 -4.17 27.99 1.19
C TRP A 9 -4.76 27.99 -0.22
N SER A 10 -4.01 28.41 -1.24
CA SER A 10 -4.47 28.41 -2.62
C SER A 10 -4.58 26.99 -3.19
N LEU A 11 -3.64 26.11 -2.84
CA LEU A 11 -3.69 24.69 -3.24
C LEU A 11 -4.93 23.99 -2.67
N LEU A 12 -5.29 24.26 -1.42
CA LEU A 12 -6.46 23.66 -0.78
C LEU A 12 -7.77 24.05 -1.51
N LEU A 13 -7.92 25.32 -1.88
CA LEU A 13 -9.10 25.78 -2.62
C LEU A 13 -9.21 25.11 -3.99
N ILE A 14 -8.09 25.02 -4.72
CA ILE A 14 -8.05 24.35 -6.04
C ILE A 14 -8.40 22.87 -5.90
N LEU A 15 -7.89 22.19 -4.86
CA LEU A 15 -8.19 20.79 -4.58
C LEU A 15 -9.69 20.56 -4.40
N VAL A 16 -10.38 21.43 -3.67
CA VAL A 16 -11.84 21.35 -3.48
C VAL A 16 -12.57 21.45 -4.82
N ILE A 17 -12.18 22.40 -5.67
CA ILE A 17 -12.81 22.56 -7.00
C ILE A 17 -12.58 21.31 -7.85
N VAL A 18 -11.36 20.78 -7.89
CA VAL A 18 -11.04 19.56 -8.65
C VAL A 18 -11.86 18.36 -8.15
N LEU A 19 -12.00 18.21 -6.83
CA LEU A 19 -12.82 17.15 -6.24
C LEU A 19 -14.30 17.26 -6.60
N LEU A 20 -14.84 18.47 -6.72
CA LEU A 20 -16.22 18.71 -7.15
C LEU A 20 -16.43 18.43 -8.64
N LEU A 21 -15.45 18.78 -9.49
CA LEU A 21 -15.52 18.55 -10.93
C LEU A 21 -15.37 17.07 -11.31
N PHE A 22 -14.37 16.40 -10.73
CA PHE A 22 -14.05 15.01 -11.06
C PHE A 22 -14.78 14.00 -10.16
N GLY A 23 -15.25 14.44 -8.99
CA GLY A 23 -15.78 13.57 -7.94
C GLY A 23 -14.67 12.84 -7.18
N THR A 24 -14.91 12.56 -5.89
CA THR A 24 -13.96 11.81 -5.03
C THR A 24 -13.72 10.38 -5.50
N LYS A 25 -14.68 9.76 -6.21
CA LYS A 25 -14.61 8.35 -6.64
C LYS A 25 -13.57 8.13 -7.74
N LYS A 26 -13.49 9.03 -8.73
CA LYS A 26 -12.45 9.00 -9.78
C LYS A 26 -11.08 9.34 -9.20
N LEU A 27 -11.01 10.37 -8.35
CA LEU A 27 -9.75 10.80 -7.76
C LEU A 27 -9.18 9.74 -6.81
N ARG A 28 -10.02 8.99 -6.09
CA ARG A 28 -9.56 7.87 -5.25
C ARG A 28 -9.00 6.72 -6.09
N ASN A 29 -9.66 6.32 -7.17
CA ASN A 29 -9.18 5.21 -7.99
C ASN A 29 -7.80 5.52 -8.58
N VAL A 30 -7.66 6.70 -9.19
CA VAL A 30 -6.40 7.17 -9.77
C VAL A 30 -5.37 7.49 -8.68
N GLY A 31 -5.81 8.06 -7.55
CA GLY A 31 -4.96 8.37 -6.41
C GLY A 31 -4.42 7.14 -5.68
N THR A 32 -5.15 6.02 -5.66
CA THR A 32 -4.65 4.75 -5.12
C THR A 32 -3.53 4.19 -5.99
N ASP A 33 -3.69 4.23 -7.32
CA ASP A 33 -2.68 3.74 -8.26
C ASP A 33 -1.41 4.60 -8.22
N LEU A 34 -1.54 5.93 -8.31
CA LEU A 34 -0.39 6.84 -8.21
C LEU A 34 0.20 6.86 -6.79
N GLY A 35 -0.65 6.79 -5.76
CA GLY A 35 -0.23 6.79 -4.37
C GLY A 35 0.58 5.55 -4.01
N GLY A 36 0.21 4.39 -4.54
CA GLY A 36 0.98 3.15 -4.41
C GLY A 36 2.38 3.27 -5.02
N ALA A 37 2.46 3.80 -6.25
CA ALA A 37 3.73 4.01 -6.95
C ALA A 37 4.64 5.02 -6.20
N LEU A 38 4.07 6.13 -5.73
CA LEU A 38 4.78 7.14 -4.96
C LEU A 38 5.20 6.65 -3.57
N LYS A 39 4.43 5.76 -2.93
CA LYS A 39 4.79 5.13 -1.65
C LYS A 39 6.05 4.28 -1.79
N GLY A 40 6.12 3.43 -2.83
CA GLY A 40 7.31 2.63 -3.12
C GLY A 40 8.54 3.49 -3.42
N PHE A 41 8.37 4.56 -4.20
CA PHE A 41 9.45 5.52 -4.47
C PHE A 41 9.96 6.20 -3.20
N LYS A 42 9.06 6.68 -2.33
CA LYS A 42 9.48 7.29 -1.06
C LYS A 42 10.15 6.29 -0.13
N SER A 43 9.62 5.07 -0.03
CA SER A 43 10.25 4.00 0.74
C SER A 43 11.66 3.71 0.25
N ALA A 44 11.86 3.51 -1.05
CA ALA A 44 13.19 3.26 -1.62
C ALA A 44 14.16 4.45 -1.44
N MET A 45 13.66 5.68 -1.53
CA MET A 45 14.47 6.88 -1.29
C MET A 45 14.87 7.02 0.18
N SER A 46 13.94 6.75 1.10
CA SER A 46 14.23 6.77 2.55
C SER A 46 15.13 5.61 2.97
N ASP A 47 14.98 4.41 2.42
CA ASP A 47 15.87 3.27 2.67
C ASP A 47 17.27 3.52 2.09
N GLY A 48 17.37 4.16 0.93
CA GLY A 48 18.64 4.60 0.35
C GLY A 48 19.34 5.65 1.20
N GLU A 49 18.61 6.62 1.77
CA GLU A 49 19.16 7.58 2.73
C GLU A 49 19.57 6.91 4.05
N LYS A 50 18.82 5.90 4.50
CA LYS A 50 19.14 5.16 5.72
C LYS A 50 20.37 4.28 5.53
N ALA A 51 20.47 3.55 4.42
CA ALA A 51 21.65 2.79 4.03
C ALA A 51 22.89 3.68 3.83
N ALA A 52 22.73 4.92 3.36
CA ALA A 52 23.82 5.89 3.25
C ALA A 52 24.28 6.44 4.62
N LYS A 53 23.42 6.40 5.65
CA LYS A 53 23.77 6.75 7.04
C LYS A 53 24.34 5.56 7.82
N ASP A 54 23.77 4.36 7.63
CA ASP A 54 24.24 3.12 8.26
C ASP A 54 25.62 2.68 7.68
N ALA A 55 25.97 3.06 6.44
CA ALA A 55 27.32 2.85 5.89
C ALA A 55 28.44 3.68 6.56
N GLN A 56 28.10 4.59 7.49
CA GLN A 56 29.08 5.32 8.30
C GLN A 56 29.20 4.74 9.73
N GLU A 57 28.29 3.86 10.16
CA GLU A 57 28.24 3.26 11.50
C GLU A 57 27.63 1.84 11.44
N GLY A 58 28.44 0.78 11.25
CA GLY A 58 28.02 -0.59 11.62
C GLY A 58 28.22 -1.69 10.58
N GLU A 59 29.44 -2.21 10.50
CA GLU A 59 29.65 -3.64 10.26
C GLU A 59 29.26 -4.41 11.55
N GLU A 60 27.98 -4.68 11.81
CA GLU A 60 27.54 -5.76 12.72
C GLU A 60 26.00 -5.87 12.70
N SER A 61 25.48 -7.08 12.92
CA SER A 61 24.05 -7.40 13.06
C SER A 61 23.25 -7.56 11.75
N ARG A 62 23.62 -8.58 10.98
CA ARG A 62 22.63 -9.41 10.28
C ARG A 62 21.84 -10.19 11.34
N GLU A 63 20.53 -10.08 11.34
CA GLU A 63 19.53 -11.17 11.50
C GLU A 63 18.18 -10.64 11.98
N GLY A 64 17.12 -11.18 11.39
CA GLY A 64 15.75 -11.07 11.85
C GLY A 64 14.94 -10.00 11.11
N LEU A 65 13.98 -10.44 10.29
CA LEU A 65 12.57 -10.36 10.66
C LEU A 65 11.74 -11.06 9.58
N GLU A 66 11.30 -12.26 9.90
CA GLU A 66 10.01 -12.77 9.43
C GLU A 66 8.93 -11.82 9.96
N ALA A 67 8.05 -11.33 9.08
CA ALA A 67 6.83 -10.65 9.47
C ALA A 67 5.71 -11.09 8.53
N ASP A 68 4.96 -12.05 9.05
CA ASP A 68 3.54 -12.26 8.80
C ASP A 68 2.80 -10.90 8.78
N ASP A 69 2.04 -10.64 7.72
CA ASP A 69 0.96 -9.63 7.77
C ASP A 69 -0.23 -10.18 6.98
N ASP A 70 -0.89 -11.14 7.61
CA ASP A 70 -2.31 -11.35 7.43
C ASP A 70 -3.02 -10.18 8.10
N THR A 71 -3.55 -9.20 7.35
CA THR A 71 -4.76 -8.46 7.73
C THR A 71 -5.39 -7.72 6.54
N SER A 72 -6.48 -8.33 6.07
CA SER A 72 -7.78 -7.70 5.81
C SER A 72 -7.88 -6.78 4.58
N SER A 73 -8.41 -7.29 3.46
CA SER A 73 -9.86 -7.41 3.21
C SER A 73 -10.57 -6.05 3.16
N ALA A 74 -10.74 -5.53 1.94
CA ALA A 74 -11.86 -4.66 1.59
C ALA A 74 -12.14 -4.61 0.07
N SER A 75 -12.44 -5.75 -0.56
CA SER A 75 -13.46 -5.75 -1.63
C SER A 75 -13.84 -7.14 -2.13
N SER A 76 -15.15 -7.34 -2.17
CA SER A 76 -15.90 -8.37 -2.88
C SER A 76 -15.69 -9.82 -2.44
N SER A 77 -16.39 -10.14 -1.35
CA SER A 77 -17.41 -11.19 -1.41
C SER A 77 -18.11 -11.20 -2.79
N THR A 78 -17.84 -12.20 -3.63
CA THR A 78 -18.76 -12.89 -4.57
C THR A 78 -17.94 -13.90 -5.38
N ALA A 79 -18.42 -15.15 -5.48
CA ALA A 79 -18.00 -16.20 -6.42
C ALA A 79 -17.14 -17.40 -5.94
N ARG A 80 -17.07 -17.76 -4.65
CA ARG A 80 -16.57 -19.11 -4.30
C ARG A 80 -17.13 -19.69 -3.00
N ARG A 81 -18.45 -19.95 -2.97
CA ARG A 81 -19.10 -20.71 -1.89
C ARG A 81 -20.06 -21.75 -2.48
N GLU A 82 -19.50 -22.75 -3.14
CA GLU A 82 -20.11 -24.05 -3.42
C GLU A 82 -19.03 -25.11 -3.19
N GLN A 83 -18.94 -25.61 -1.95
CA GLN A 83 -19.29 -27.00 -1.64
C GLN A 83 -18.50 -28.06 -2.45
N VAL A 84 -17.18 -28.13 -2.24
CA VAL A 84 -16.49 -29.43 -2.32
C VAL A 84 -16.76 -30.12 -0.99
N LYS A 85 -17.80 -30.94 -0.99
CA LYS A 85 -18.32 -31.69 0.15
C LYS A 85 -17.43 -32.92 0.38
N ASP A 86 -16.76 -32.93 1.52
CA ASP A 86 -16.20 -34.11 2.16
C ASP A 86 -17.18 -35.29 2.13
N LYS A 87 -16.71 -36.44 1.62
CA LYS A 87 -16.99 -37.79 2.12
C LYS A 87 -16.24 -38.82 1.25
N ASP A 88 -14.92 -38.83 1.34
CA ASP A 88 -14.16 -40.06 1.12
C ASP A 88 -14.33 -40.93 2.38
N GLN A 89 -15.48 -41.58 2.44
CA GLN A 89 -15.77 -42.59 3.44
C GLN A 89 -15.22 -43.93 2.92
N SER A 90 -14.38 -44.54 3.75
CA SER A 90 -14.32 -45.99 3.89
C SER A 90 -13.68 -46.77 2.72
N GLY A 91 -12.36 -46.63 2.56
CA GLY A 91 -11.52 -47.65 1.94
C GLY A 91 -10.66 -48.33 3.00
N GLY A 92 -11.01 -49.55 3.39
CA GLY A 92 -10.27 -50.36 4.36
C GLY A 92 -10.89 -51.73 4.54
N ASN A 93 -10.97 -52.49 3.44
CA ASN A 93 -11.27 -53.92 3.44
C ASN A 93 -9.97 -54.66 3.16
N THR A 94 -9.77 -55.78 3.86
CA THR A 94 -8.62 -56.72 3.91
C THR A 94 -7.35 -56.25 4.60
#